data_AF-A0A940DG41-F1
#
_entry.id   AF-A0A940DG41-F1
#
_cell.length_a   1.000
_cell.length_b   1.000
_cell.length_c   1.000
_cell.angle_alpha   90.00
_cell.angle_beta   90.00
_cell.angle_gamma   90.00
#
_symmetry.space_group_name_H-M   'P 1'
#
loop_
_entity.id
_entity.type
_entity.pdbx_description
1 polymer ?
#
loop_
_entity_poly.entity_id
_entity_poly.type
_entity_poly.pdbx_seq_one_letter_code
_entity_poly.pdbx_strand_id
1 'polypeptide(L)'
;GKIFLTATYGLFTEGFEKFDKAYEEGLFSAVLSTNLTYNSPELLARSWFVCADLSKYISYIIASCNQNKSVSPLLNSSDRIHELLGK
;
A
#
# COMPACT_ATOMS: atom_id res chain seq x y z
N GLY A 1 21.70 -2.87 -4.54
CA GLY A 1 20.44 -2.30 -5.09
C GLY A 1 19.45 -2.13 -3.96
N LYS A 2 18.40 -1.32 -4.12
CA LYS A 2 17.31 -1.25 -3.13
C LYS A 2 16.27 -2.32 -3.46
N ILE A 3 15.79 -3.04 -2.46
CA ILE A 3 14.76 -4.08 -2.61
C ILE A 3 13.51 -3.61 -1.90
N PHE A 4 12.37 -3.61 -2.58
CA PHE A 4 11.09 -3.21 -2.02
C PHE A 4 10.14 -4.40 -2.06
N LEU A 5 9.49 -4.67 -0.94
CA LEU A 5 8.49 -5.71 -0.82
C LEU A 5 7.11 -5.05 -0.93
N THR A 6 6.20 -5.66 -1.69
CA THR A 6 4.84 -5.14 -1.84
C THR A 6 3.83 -6.23 -1.58
N ALA A 7 2.83 -5.96 -0.75
CA ALA A 7 1.69 -6.85 -0.56
C ALA A 7 0.43 -6.03 -0.35
N THR A 8 -0.67 -6.35 -1.04
CA THR A 8 -1.94 -5.63 -0.85
C THR A 8 -2.43 -5.76 0.59
N TYR A 9 -2.28 -6.94 1.18
CA TYR A 9 -2.74 -7.28 2.53
C TYR A 9 -1.56 -7.72 3.39
N GLY A 10 -1.04 -6.81 4.22
CA GLY A 10 0.03 -7.09 5.17
C GLY A 10 -0.51 -7.74 6.43
N LEU A 11 -0.61 -9.08 6.45
CA LEU A 11 -1.24 -9.80 7.56
C LEU A 11 -0.33 -9.99 8.77
N PHE A 12 0.98 -10.19 8.56
CA PHE A 12 1.98 -10.39 9.62
C PHE A 12 1.57 -11.39 10.72
N THR A 13 1.01 -12.53 10.32
CA THR A 13 0.44 -13.53 11.25
C THR A 13 1.45 -14.16 12.20
N GLU A 14 2.74 -14.15 11.86
CA GLU A 14 3.84 -14.62 12.71
C GLU A 14 4.55 -13.47 13.45
N GLY A 15 3.91 -12.30 13.55
CA GLY A 15 4.53 -11.10 14.10
C GLY A 15 5.54 -10.47 13.14
N PHE A 16 6.42 -9.63 13.71
CA PHE A 16 7.28 -8.74 12.94
C PHE A 16 8.77 -9.05 13.06
N GLU A 17 9.18 -9.91 14.00
CA GLU A 17 10.60 -10.14 14.32
C GLU A 17 11.44 -10.57 13.11
N LYS A 18 10.88 -11.41 12.24
CA LYS A 18 11.56 -11.85 11.00
C LYS A 18 11.83 -10.68 10.05
N PHE A 19 10.89 -9.73 9.97
CA PHE A 19 11.03 -8.53 9.14
C PHE A 19 11.97 -7.51 9.78
N ASP A 20 11.88 -7.33 11.10
CA ASP A 20 12.78 -6.46 11.86
C ASP A 20 14.24 -6.90 11.66
N LYS A 21 14.54 -8.20 11.85
CA LYS A 21 15.87 -8.78 11.60
C LYS A 21 16.32 -8.65 10.14
N ALA A 22 15.45 -8.99 9.18
CA ALA A 22 15.78 -8.90 7.77
C ALA A 22 16.05 -7.45 7.31
N TYR A 23 15.39 -6.47 7.93
CA TYR A 23 15.66 -5.06 7.68
C TYR A 23 17.02 -4.63 8.26
N GLU A 24 17.34 -5.04 9.49
CA GLU A 24 18.64 -4.79 10.12
C GLU A 24 19.81 -5.41 9.33
N GLU A 25 19.62 -6.60 8.76
CA GLU A 25 20.59 -7.27 7.87
C GLU A 25 20.66 -6.63 6.47
N GLY A 26 19.80 -5.65 6.16
CA GLY A 26 19.78 -4.95 4.89
C GLY A 26 19.22 -5.75 3.72
N LEU A 27 18.42 -6.80 3.99
CA LEU A 27 17.84 -7.66 2.94
C LEU A 27 16.76 -6.95 2.11
N PHE A 28 16.11 -5.94 2.69
CA PHE A 28 15.15 -5.08 1.99
C PHE A 28 15.18 -3.64 2.52
N SER A 29 14.62 -2.72 1.75
CA SER A 29 14.60 -1.28 2.04
C SER A 29 13.27 -0.79 2.60
N ALA A 30 12.15 -1.35 2.14
CA ALA A 30 10.83 -1.11 2.76
C ALA A 30 9.81 -2.18 2.34
N VAL A 31 8.77 -2.33 3.15
CA VAL A 31 7.53 -3.05 2.84
C VAL A 31 6.43 -2.01 2.58
N LEU A 32 5.86 -2.03 1.38
CA LEU A 32 4.71 -1.24 1.00
C LEU A 32 3.46 -2.11 1.07
N SER A 33 2.50 -1.72 1.91
CA SER A 33 1.21 -2.40 2.05
C SER A 33 0.07 -1.40 2.17
N THR A 34 -1.17 -1.85 2.07
CA THR A 34 -2.34 -0.98 2.16
C THR A 34 -2.96 -0.97 3.56
N ASN A 35 -3.94 -0.08 3.76
CA ASN A 35 -4.85 -0.06 4.92
C ASN A 35 -6.15 -0.85 4.67
N LEU A 36 -6.18 -1.78 3.71
CA LEU A 36 -7.34 -2.68 3.48
C LEU A 36 -7.47 -3.79 4.53
N THR A 37 -6.46 -3.94 5.39
CA THR A 37 -6.48 -4.72 6.63
C THR A 37 -6.14 -3.81 7.80
N TYR A 38 -6.50 -4.23 9.01
CA TYR A 38 -6.10 -3.50 10.21
C TYR A 38 -4.58 -3.48 10.34
N ASN A 39 -4.01 -2.27 10.42
CA ASN A 39 -2.60 -2.05 10.68
C ASN A 39 -2.45 -1.62 12.14
N SER A 40 -1.76 -2.42 12.96
CA SER A 40 -1.55 -2.08 14.36
C SER A 40 -0.66 -0.84 14.52
N PRO A 41 -0.80 -0.05 15.61
CA PRO A 41 0.08 1.08 15.87
C PRO A 41 1.56 0.68 15.91
N GLU A 42 1.85 -0.52 16.40
CA GLU A 42 3.19 -1.09 16.43
C GLU A 42 3.76 -1.29 15.02
N LEU A 43 2.95 -1.77 14.07
CA LEU A 43 3.36 -1.91 12.67
C LEU A 43 3.63 -0.54 12.04
N LEU A 44 2.74 0.43 12.28
CA LEU A 44 2.86 1.78 11.75
C LEU A 44 4.08 2.55 12.30
N ALA A 45 4.56 2.18 13.48
CA ALA A 45 5.75 2.78 14.09
C ALA A 45 7.09 2.27 13.49
N ARG A 46 7.06 1.19 12.68
CA ARG A 46 8.28 0.59 12.12
C ARG A 46 8.79 1.38 10.93
N SER A 47 10.08 1.73 10.97
CA SER A 47 10.74 2.53 9.94
C SER A 47 10.75 1.89 8.56
N TRP A 48 10.66 0.56 8.49
CA TRP A 48 10.64 -0.19 7.24
C TRP A 48 9.24 -0.35 6.63
N PHE A 49 8.17 0.02 7.34
CA PHE A 49 6.80 -0.13 6.86
C PHE A 49 6.25 1.16 6.27
N VAL A 50 5.65 1.07 5.08
CA VAL A 50 5.00 2.19 4.40
C VAL A 50 3.56 1.81 4.08
N CYS A 51 2.62 2.58 4.60
CA CYS A 51 1.20 2.41 4.33
C CYS A 51 0.78 3.21 3.09
N ALA A 52 0.29 2.53 2.05
CA ALA A 52 -0.42 3.12 0.93
C ALA A 52 -1.91 3.22 1.28
N ASP A 53 -2.39 4.45 1.50
CA ASP A 53 -3.78 4.70 1.88
C ASP A 53 -4.75 4.55 0.68
N LEU A 54 -5.67 3.59 0.81
CA LEU A 54 -6.70 3.28 -0.18
C LEU A 54 -8.05 3.95 0.13
N SER A 55 -8.18 4.73 1.20
CA SER A 55 -9.43 5.39 1.61
C SER A 55 -10.02 6.25 0.49
N LYS A 56 -9.16 6.98 -0.25
CA LYS A 56 -9.56 7.80 -1.40
C LYS A 56 -10.11 6.94 -2.55
N TYR A 57 -9.56 5.76 -2.77
CA TYR A 57 -10.04 4.86 -3.82
C TYR A 57 -11.38 4.26 -3.43
N ILE A 58 -11.53 3.81 -2.19
CA ILE A 58 -12.80 3.28 -1.66
C ILE A 58 -13.90 4.35 -1.73
N SER A 59 -13.62 5.59 -1.30
CA SER A 59 -14.61 6.67 -1.35
C SER A 59 -15.05 6.97 -2.78
N TYR A 60 -14.15 6.93 -3.75
CA TYR A 60 -14.49 7.11 -5.16
C TYR A 60 -15.31 5.94 -5.71
N ILE A 61 -15.00 4.69 -5.33
CA ILE A 61 -15.80 3.52 -5.72
C ILE A 61 -17.23 3.68 -5.20
N ILE A 62 -17.40 4.01 -3.91
CA ILE A 62 -18.72 4.24 -3.30
C ILE A 62 -19.46 5.36 -4.05
N ALA A 63 -18.80 6.49 -4.30
CA ALA A 63 -19.40 7.62 -5.00
C ALA A 63 -19.81 7.29 -6.45
N SER A 64 -19.00 6.50 -7.16
CA SER A 64 -19.27 6.07 -8.53
C SER A 64 -20.45 5.12 -8.60
N CYS A 65 -20.49 4.12 -7.70
CA CYS A 65 -21.63 3.22 -7.56
C CYS A 65 -22.91 4.00 -7.24
N ASN A 66 -22.85 4.96 -6.30
CA ASN A 66 -24.00 5.79 -5.94
C ASN A 66 -24.51 6.66 -7.09
N GLN A 67 -23.62 7.14 -7.95
CA GLN A 67 -23.99 7.97 -9.11
C GLN A 67 -24.27 7.14 -10.38
N ASN A 68 -24.30 5.80 -10.28
CA ASN A 68 -24.44 4.87 -11.40
C ASN A 68 -23.42 5.15 -12.54
N LYS A 69 -22.19 5.52 -12.15
CA LYS A 69 -21.06 5.81 -13.03
C LYS A 69 -20.10 4.63 -13.06
N SER A 70 -19.38 4.49 -14.18
CA SER A 70 -18.38 3.42 -14.33
C SER A 70 -17.18 3.63 -13.39
N VAL A 71 -16.69 2.53 -12.81
CA VAL A 71 -15.44 2.47 -12.04
C VAL A 71 -14.22 2.13 -12.90
N SER A 72 -14.40 1.83 -14.20
CA SER A 72 -13.30 1.50 -15.12
C SER A 72 -12.13 2.52 -15.10
N PRO A 73 -12.37 3.83 -14.97
CA PRO A 73 -11.27 4.81 -14.88
C PRO A 73 -10.34 4.58 -13.67
N LEU A 74 -10.80 3.93 -12.60
CA LEU A 74 -9.96 3.58 -11.45
C LEU A 74 -9.07 2.36 -11.68
N LEU A 75 -9.42 1.51 -12.65
CA LEU A 75 -8.69 0.27 -12.92
C LEU A 75 -7.43 0.53 -13.75
N ASN A 76 -7.36 1.66 -14.45
CA ASN A 76 -6.18 2.08 -15.19
C ASN A 76 -5.37 3.10 -14.37
N SER A 77 -4.20 2.67 -13.89
CA SER A 77 -3.27 3.53 -13.16
C SER A 77 -2.27 4.26 -14.05
N SER A 78 -2.19 3.92 -15.35
CA SER A 78 -1.20 4.48 -16.28
C SER A 78 -1.33 5.99 -16.41
N ASP A 79 -2.54 6.49 -16.66
CA ASP A 79 -2.81 7.92 -16.86
C ASP A 79 -2.37 8.75 -15.64
N ARG A 80 -2.64 8.22 -14.45
CA ARG A 80 -2.27 8.87 -13.18
C ARG A 80 -0.76 8.86 -12.95
N ILE A 81 -0.06 7.81 -13.35
CA ILE A 81 1.40 7.75 -13.29
C ILE A 81 2.02 8.76 -14.26
N HIS A 82 1.48 8.86 -15.48
CA HIS A 82 1.91 9.86 -16.46
C HIS A 82 1.75 11.29 -15.92
N GLU A 83 0.58 11.61 -15.37
CA GLU A 83 0.31 12.90 -14.73
C GLU A 83 1.32 13.20 -13.60
N LEU A 84 1.61 12.23 -12.73
CA LEU A 84 2.58 12.38 -11.63
C LEU A 84 4.02 12.55 -12.12
N LEU A 85 4.38 11.95 -13.25
CA LEU A 85 5.70 12.05 -13.85
C LEU A 85 5.85 13.27 -14.76
N GLY A 86 4.79 14.06 -14.96
CA GLY A 86 4.77 15.18 -15.89
C GLY A 86 5.00 14.75 -17.34
N LYS A 87 4.55 13.55 -17.70
CA LYS A 87 4.66 12.95 -19.04
C LYS A 87 3.31 12.79 -19.69
#